data_AF-A0A9D2LSH6-F1
#
_entry.id   AF-A0A9D2LSH6-F1
#
_cell.length_a   1.000
_cell.length_b   1.000
_cell.length_c   1.000
_cell.angle_alpha   90.00
_cell.angle_beta   90.00
_cell.angle_gamma   90.00
#
_symmetry.space_group_name_H-M   'P 1'
#
loop_
_entity.id
_entity.type
_entity.pdbx_description
1 polymer ?
#
loop_
_entity_poly.entity_id
_entity_poly.type
_entity_poly.pdbx_seq_one_letter_code
_entity_poly.pdbx_strand_id
1 'polypeptide(L)'
;MGGKISQKERILDAYELLRDSTAFSQEEKEKLDSVLYVMANKFLNGKELKKVKEEMQMMPLGRMWREDGIAEGRREGLTEGLAAIIKIIRGKMQKGLSCETVAEFLEMDVSYIKKIYNLIQEQPDQTDLQIAQILLMPK
;
A
#
# COMPACT_ATOMS: atom_id res chain seq x y z
N MET A 1 -39.13 -13.68 -26.81
CA MET A 1 -38.42 -13.14 -25.63
C MET A 1 -37.11 -13.89 -25.51
N GLY A 2 -35.98 -13.24 -25.80
CA GLY A 2 -34.67 -13.89 -25.79
C GLY A 2 -33.59 -12.84 -25.59
N GLY A 3 -33.59 -12.20 -24.42
CA GLY A 3 -32.54 -11.26 -24.04
C GLY A 3 -31.23 -12.04 -23.91
N LYS A 4 -30.23 -11.70 -24.73
CA LYS A 4 -28.87 -12.22 -24.54
C LYS A 4 -28.36 -11.69 -23.20
N ILE A 5 -28.02 -12.57 -22.27
CA ILE A 5 -27.36 -12.20 -21.00
C ILE A 5 -26.10 -11.39 -21.34
N SER A 6 -25.96 -10.23 -20.70
CA SER A 6 -24.83 -9.33 -20.94
C SER A 6 -23.50 -9.97 -20.51
N GLN A 7 -22.36 -9.45 -20.99
CA GLN A 7 -21.04 -9.89 -20.50
C GLN A 7 -20.89 -9.60 -19.00
N LYS A 8 -21.42 -8.45 -18.55
CA LYS A 8 -21.43 -8.06 -17.14
C LYS A 8 -22.15 -9.10 -16.28
N GLU A 9 -23.39 -9.46 -16.63
CA GLU A 9 -24.18 -10.45 -15.91
C GLU A 9 -23.50 -11.82 -15.90
N ARG A 10 -22.98 -12.29 -17.04
CA ARG A 10 -22.27 -13.58 -17.09
C ARG A 10 -21.04 -13.63 -16.19
N ILE A 11 -20.32 -12.52 -16.08
CA ILE A 11 -19.15 -12.43 -15.20
C ILE A 11 -19.60 -12.49 -13.74
N LEU A 12 -20.64 -11.75 -13.36
CA LEU A 12 -21.19 -11.78 -12.00
C LEU A 12 -21.76 -13.15 -11.62
N ASP A 13 -22.51 -13.78 -12.52
CA ASP A 13 -23.04 -15.13 -12.32
C ASP A 13 -21.90 -16.15 -12.13
N ALA A 14 -20.84 -16.05 -12.94
CA ALA A 14 -19.67 -16.92 -12.81
C ALA A 14 -18.96 -16.73 -11.45
N TYR A 15 -18.88 -15.49 -10.96
CA TYR A 15 -18.35 -15.22 -9.62
C TYR A 15 -19.21 -15.82 -8.52
N GLU A 16 -20.54 -15.66 -8.57
CA GLU A 16 -21.44 -16.20 -7.56
C GLU A 16 -21.34 -17.73 -7.49
N LEU A 17 -21.32 -18.38 -8.66
CA LEU A 17 -21.13 -19.84 -8.76
C LEU A 17 -19.80 -20.29 -8.17
N LEU A 18 -18.71 -19.57 -8.47
CA LEU A 18 -17.38 -19.89 -7.94
C LEU A 18 -17.31 -19.75 -6.42
N ARG A 19 -17.94 -18.70 -5.87
CA ARG A 19 -18.00 -18.45 -4.43
C ARG A 19 -18.67 -19.59 -3.69
N ASP A 20 -19.86 -19.98 -4.15
CA ASP A 20 -20.72 -20.96 -3.47
C ASP A 20 -20.30 -22.41 -3.75
N SER A 21 -19.42 -22.62 -4.74
CA SER A 21 -18.86 -23.94 -5.07
C SER A 21 -18.03 -24.51 -3.92
N THR A 22 -18.26 -25.76 -3.55
CA THR A 22 -17.40 -26.52 -2.63
C THR A 22 -16.33 -27.34 -3.35
N ALA A 23 -16.30 -27.31 -4.68
CA ALA A 23 -15.41 -28.12 -5.51
C ALA A 23 -13.97 -27.58 -5.57
N PHE A 24 -13.75 -26.33 -5.13
CA PHE A 24 -12.46 -25.64 -5.21
C PHE A 24 -11.97 -25.25 -3.82
N SER A 25 -10.66 -25.36 -3.60
CA SER A 25 -9.99 -24.78 -2.45
C SER A 25 -10.04 -23.25 -2.48
N GLN A 26 -9.76 -22.62 -1.33
CA GLN A 26 -9.74 -21.16 -1.23
C GLN A 26 -8.69 -20.52 -2.17
N GLU A 27 -7.51 -21.13 -2.31
CA GLU A 27 -6.46 -20.66 -3.21
C GLU A 27 -6.88 -20.76 -4.69
N GLU A 28 -7.57 -21.84 -5.08
CA GLU A 28 -8.09 -22.00 -6.45
C GLU A 28 -9.19 -20.98 -6.75
N LYS A 29 -10.06 -20.70 -5.79
CA LYS A 29 -11.07 -19.64 -5.91
C LYS A 29 -10.42 -18.28 -6.10
N GLU A 30 -9.36 -17.96 -5.37
CA GLU A 30 -8.63 -16.69 -5.52
C GLU A 30 -7.97 -16.54 -6.91
N LYS A 31 -7.41 -17.63 -7.44
CA LYS A 31 -6.86 -17.65 -8.81
C LYS A 31 -7.96 -17.44 -9.85
N LEU A 32 -9.10 -18.12 -9.70
CA LEU A 32 -10.22 -18.02 -10.62
C LEU A 32 -10.91 -16.64 -10.53
N ASP A 33 -11.02 -16.06 -9.33
CA ASP A 33 -11.48 -14.68 -9.12
C ASP A 33 -10.59 -13.69 -9.86
N SER A 34 -9.27 -13.89 -9.81
CA SER A 34 -8.31 -13.06 -10.56
C SER A 34 -8.51 -13.17 -12.07
N VAL A 35 -8.75 -14.38 -12.59
CA VAL A 35 -9.04 -14.61 -14.02
C VAL A 35 -10.32 -13.89 -14.43
N LEU A 36 -11.39 -14.06 -13.66
CA LEU A 36 -12.66 -13.39 -13.93
C LEU A 36 -12.49 -11.86 -13.87
N TYR A 37 -11.60 -11.33 -13.04
CA TYR A 37 -11.37 -9.88 -12.94
C TYR A 37 -10.64 -9.36 -14.17
N VAL A 38 -9.65 -10.11 -14.65
CA VAL A 38 -9.00 -9.81 -15.92
C VAL A 38 -10.01 -9.85 -17.07
N MET A 39 -10.93 -10.81 -17.08
CA MET A 39 -12.02 -10.86 -18.06
C MET A 39 -12.94 -9.63 -17.94
N ALA A 40 -13.31 -9.23 -16.73
CA ALA A 40 -14.09 -8.02 -16.49
C ALA A 40 -13.38 -6.77 -17.02
N ASN A 41 -12.10 -6.61 -16.71
CA ASN A 41 -11.31 -5.48 -17.18
C ASN A 41 -11.14 -5.46 -18.71
N LYS A 42 -11.07 -6.64 -19.34
CA LYS A 42 -10.91 -6.79 -20.79
C LYS A 42 -12.21 -6.52 -21.56
N PHE A 43 -13.35 -6.96 -21.05
CA PHE A 43 -14.60 -7.00 -21.80
C PHE A 43 -15.64 -5.96 -21.39
N LEU A 44 -15.55 -5.39 -20.18
CA LEU A 44 -16.51 -4.41 -19.70
C LEU A 44 -16.04 -2.98 -19.94
N ASN A 45 -16.97 -2.08 -20.21
CA ASN A 45 -16.65 -0.65 -20.25
C ASN A 45 -16.41 -0.10 -18.84
N GLY A 46 -15.85 1.11 -18.73
CA GLY A 46 -15.46 1.68 -17.42
C GLY A 46 -16.60 1.77 -16.39
N LYS A 47 -17.85 2.02 -16.83
CA LYS A 47 -19.01 2.08 -15.93
C LYS A 47 -19.42 0.69 -15.44
N GLU A 48 -19.39 -0.31 -16.31
CA GLU A 48 -19.69 -1.70 -15.96
C GLU A 48 -18.60 -2.31 -15.08
N LEU A 49 -17.34 -2.08 -15.43
CA LEU A 49 -16.19 -2.52 -14.65
C LEU A 49 -16.21 -1.91 -13.25
N LYS A 50 -16.58 -0.63 -13.11
CA LYS A 50 -16.71 0.01 -11.80
C LYS A 50 -17.73 -0.72 -10.91
N LYS A 51 -18.90 -1.09 -11.46
CA LYS A 51 -19.92 -1.85 -10.73
C LYS A 51 -19.41 -3.23 -10.33
N VAL A 52 -18.76 -3.96 -11.25
CA VAL A 52 -18.18 -5.27 -10.94
C VAL A 52 -17.10 -5.14 -9.86
N LYS A 53 -16.25 -4.11 -9.91
CA LYS A 53 -15.27 -3.82 -8.85
C LYS A 53 -15.92 -3.57 -7.50
N GLU A 54 -17.00 -2.80 -7.45
CA GLU A 54 -17.73 -2.51 -6.20
C GLU A 54 -18.30 -3.80 -5.59
N GLU A 55 -18.87 -4.67 -6.42
CA GLU A 55 -19.41 -5.97 -5.99
C GLU A 55 -18.29 -6.92 -5.53
N MET A 56 -17.16 -6.94 -6.24
CA MET A 56 -15.98 -7.77 -5.91
C MET A 56 -15.20 -7.29 -4.68
N GLN A 57 -15.20 -6.00 -4.39
CA GLN A 57 -14.45 -5.43 -3.27
C GLN A 57 -14.87 -5.99 -1.89
N MET A 58 -16.11 -6.48 -1.78
CA MET A 58 -16.62 -7.06 -0.54
C MET A 58 -16.27 -8.56 -0.40
N MET A 59 -15.69 -9.18 -1.42
CA MET A 59 -15.34 -10.61 -1.46
C MET A 59 -13.98 -10.88 -0.81
N PRO A 60 -13.63 -12.14 -0.45
CA PRO A 60 -12.36 -12.47 0.20
C PRO A 60 -11.14 -11.90 -0.53
N LEU A 61 -11.01 -12.13 -1.85
CA LEU A 61 -9.88 -11.61 -2.63
C LEU A 61 -9.91 -10.08 -2.73
N GLY A 62 -11.08 -9.47 -2.93
CA GLY A 62 -11.22 -8.00 -2.94
C GLY A 62 -10.87 -7.35 -1.61
N ARG A 63 -11.15 -8.02 -0.48
CA ARG A 63 -10.71 -7.60 0.85
C ARG A 63 -9.21 -7.75 1.03
N MET A 64 -8.62 -8.86 0.59
CA MET A 64 -7.16 -9.05 0.62
C MET A 64 -6.44 -7.94 -0.16
N TRP A 65 -6.85 -7.66 -1.40
CA TRP A 65 -6.27 -6.56 -2.18
C TRP A 65 -6.44 -5.20 -1.52
N ARG A 66 -7.58 -4.94 -0.87
CA ARG A 66 -7.81 -3.70 -0.12
C ARG A 66 -6.89 -3.61 1.09
N GLU A 67 -6.75 -4.70 1.85
CA GLU A 67 -5.90 -4.78 3.04
C GLU A 67 -4.42 -4.60 2.66
N ASP A 68 -3.95 -5.28 1.62
CA ASP A 68 -2.61 -5.12 1.07
C ASP A 68 -2.36 -3.67 0.64
N GLY A 69 -3.31 -3.06 -0.08
CA GLY A 69 -3.21 -1.67 -0.50
C GLY A 69 -3.19 -0.69 0.67
N ILE A 70 -3.96 -0.93 1.73
CA ILE A 70 -3.93 -0.12 2.96
C ILE A 70 -2.61 -0.30 3.69
N ALA A 71 -2.11 -1.53 3.80
CA ALA A 71 -0.85 -1.82 4.46
C ALA A 71 0.32 -1.14 3.74
N GLU A 72 0.34 -1.22 2.40
CA GLU A 72 1.34 -0.58 1.57
C GLU A 72 1.25 0.94 1.68
N GLY A 73 0.05 1.52 1.55
CA GLY A 73 -0.14 2.96 1.70
C GLY A 73 0.24 3.49 3.09
N ARG A 74 0.02 2.71 4.16
CA ARG A 74 0.50 3.05 5.51
C ARG A 74 2.02 3.02 5.60
N ARG A 75 2.67 2.02 4.97
CA ARG A 75 4.12 1.89 4.92
C ARG A 75 4.76 3.05 4.17
N GLU A 76 4.22 3.40 3.01
CA GLU A 76 4.65 4.56 2.22
C GLU A 76 4.46 5.85 3.01
N GLY A 77 3.27 6.08 3.57
CA GLY A 77 2.97 7.27 4.37
C GLY A 77 3.86 7.42 5.60
N LEU A 78 4.17 6.32 6.30
CA LEU A 78 5.13 6.33 7.42
C LEU A 78 6.54 6.72 6.93
N THR A 79 6.96 6.17 5.79
CA THR A 79 8.27 6.45 5.19
C THR A 79 8.38 7.92 4.78
N GLU A 80 7.38 8.46 4.10
CA GLU A 80 7.33 9.87 3.69
C GLU A 80 7.28 10.82 4.90
N GLY A 81 6.49 10.48 5.92
CA GLY A 81 6.42 11.25 7.16
C GLY A 81 7.76 11.32 7.88
N LEU A 82 8.46 10.19 8.01
CA LEU A 82 9.81 10.16 8.57
C LEU A 82 10.81 10.93 7.72
N ALA A 83 10.74 10.82 6.39
CA ALA A 83 11.60 11.58 5.48
C ALA A 83 11.42 13.10 5.68
N ALA A 84 10.19 13.57 5.88
CA ALA A 84 9.92 14.97 6.18
C ALA A 84 10.58 15.43 7.49
N ILE A 85 10.55 14.59 8.53
CA ILE A 85 11.23 14.86 9.81
C ILE A 85 12.75 14.87 9.61
N ILE A 86 13.32 13.89 8.90
CA ILE A 86 14.75 13.80 8.61
C ILE A 86 15.22 15.03 7.84
N LYS A 87 14.43 15.53 6.88
CA LYS A 87 14.72 16.76 6.15
C LYS A 87 14.87 17.96 7.08
N ILE A 88 13.99 18.09 8.08
CA ILE A 88 14.07 19.15 9.10
C ILE A 88 15.37 18.97 9.90
N ILE A 89 15.63 17.75 10.39
CA ILE A 89 16.83 17.43 11.18
C ILE A 89 18.10 17.75 10.39
N ARG A 90 18.20 17.31 9.14
CA ARG A 90 19.32 17.60 8.23
C ARG A 90 19.54 19.10 8.08
N GLY A 91 18.47 19.87 7.87
CA GLY A 91 18.54 21.32 7.77
C GLY A 91 18.98 22.01 9.07
N LYS A 92 18.63 21.47 10.25
CA LYS A 92 19.11 22.00 11.55
C LYS A 92 20.57 21.63 11.81
N MET A 93 20.97 20.41 11.45
CA MET A 93 22.36 19.95 11.51
C MET A 93 23.28 20.82 10.64
N GLN A 94 22.86 21.14 9.41
CA GLN A 94 23.62 22.03 8.51
C GLN A 94 23.78 23.45 9.06
N LYS A 95 22.91 23.88 9.98
CA LYS A 95 23.02 25.16 10.70
C LYS A 95 23.88 25.06 11.97
N GLY A 96 24.49 23.91 12.24
CA GLY A 96 25.37 23.69 13.38
C GLY A 96 24.65 23.49 14.72
N LEU A 97 23.35 23.17 14.72
CA LEU A 97 22.63 22.87 15.96
C LEU A 97 23.06 21.49 16.50
N SER A 98 23.10 21.34 17.83
CA SER A 98 23.40 20.06 18.46
C SER A 98 22.20 19.11 18.46
N CYS A 99 22.48 17.82 18.66
CA CYS A 99 21.44 16.80 18.79
C CYS A 99 20.47 17.10 19.94
N GLU A 100 20.98 17.60 21.07
CA GLU A 100 20.20 17.95 22.26
C GLU A 100 19.19 19.06 21.96
N THR A 101 19.63 20.13 21.30
CA THR A 101 18.75 21.24 20.93
C THR A 101 17.72 20.83 19.89
N VAL A 102 18.08 20.00 18.90
CA VAL A 102 17.11 19.51 17.91
C VAL A 102 16.10 18.54 18.54
N ALA A 103 16.54 17.69 19.46
CA ALA A 103 15.67 16.79 20.21
C ALA A 103 14.64 17.57 21.04
N GLU A 104 15.06 18.64 21.72
CA GLU A 104 14.17 19.55 22.43
C GLU A 104 13.17 20.22 21.48
N PHE A 105 13.63 20.78 20.36
CA PHE A 105 12.75 21.45 19.38
C PHE A 105 11.69 20.54 18.74
N LEU A 106 12.01 19.25 18.57
CA LEU A 106 11.12 18.28 17.94
C LEU A 106 10.36 17.42 18.96
N GLU A 107 10.61 17.62 20.25
CA GLU A 107 10.07 16.80 21.34
C GLU A 107 10.36 15.29 21.12
N MET A 108 11.60 14.97 20.71
CA MET A 108 12.04 13.62 20.39
C MET A 108 13.20 13.17 21.29
N ASP A 109 13.42 11.86 21.38
CA ASP A 109 14.54 11.30 22.12
C ASP A 109 15.89 11.73 21.52
N VAL A 110 16.80 12.21 22.39
CA VAL A 110 18.16 12.62 21.99
C VAL A 110 18.93 11.47 21.32
N SER A 111 18.73 10.24 21.78
CA SER A 111 19.35 9.04 21.21
C SER A 111 18.89 8.78 19.76
N TYR A 112 17.62 9.05 19.46
CA TYR A 112 17.06 8.93 18.12
C TYR A 112 17.62 10.01 17.18
N ILE A 113 17.70 11.26 17.64
CA ILE A 113 18.31 12.34 16.85
C ILE A 113 19.80 12.04 16.58
N LYS A 114 20.54 11.55 17.58
CA LYS A 114 21.94 11.11 17.42
C LYS A 114 22.08 10.03 16.35
N LYS A 115 21.19 9.04 16.34
CA LYS A 115 21.17 8.00 15.30
C LYS A 115 20.98 8.62 13.91
N ILE A 116 20.07 9.58 13.75
CA ILE A 116 19.82 10.24 12.47
C ILE A 116 21.03 11.08 12.03
N TYR A 117 21.66 11.84 12.94
CA TYR A 117 22.87 12.60 12.64
C TYR A 117 23.98 11.70 12.10
N ASN A 118 24.26 10.60 12.81
CA ASN A 118 25.28 9.64 12.38
C ASN A 118 24.97 9.07 11.00
N LEU A 119 23.71 8.65 10.75
CA LEU A 119 23.32 8.13 9.44
C LEU A 119 23.50 9.15 8.30
N ILE A 120 23.12 10.41 8.52
CA ILE A 120 23.30 11.46 7.51
C ILE A 120 24.80 11.72 7.26
N GLN A 121 25.63 11.69 8.30
CA GLN A 121 27.08 11.91 8.19
C GLN A 121 27.80 10.75 7.50
N GLU A 122 27.41 9.51 7.83
CA GLU A 122 27.94 8.30 7.21
C GLU A 122 27.50 8.17 5.74
N GLN A 123 26.34 8.74 5.37
CA GLN A 123 25.71 8.57 4.06
C GLN A 123 25.24 9.91 3.47
N PRO A 124 26.17 10.83 3.14
CA PRO A 124 25.84 12.21 2.75
C PRO A 124 25.06 12.32 1.44
N ASP A 125 25.26 11.37 0.52
CA ASP A 125 24.62 11.34 -0.80
C ASP A 125 23.18 10.80 -0.74
N GLN A 126 22.76 10.23 0.38
CA GLN A 126 21.41 9.69 0.50
C GLN A 126 20.37 10.78 0.70
N THR A 127 19.24 10.59 0.04
CA THR A 127 18.02 11.38 0.24
C THR A 127 17.40 11.10 1.60
N ASP A 128 16.57 12.02 2.08
CA ASP A 128 15.84 11.84 3.34
C ASP A 128 14.91 10.62 3.30
N LEU A 129 14.39 10.28 2.11
CA LEU A 129 13.55 9.09 1.89
C LEU A 129 14.35 7.79 2.04
N GLN A 130 15.58 7.74 1.51
CA GLN A 130 16.46 6.58 1.66
C GLN A 130 16.87 6.38 3.12
N ILE A 131 17.22 7.46 3.84
CA ILE A 131 17.50 7.40 5.27
C ILE A 131 16.28 6.91 6.07
N ALA A 132 15.06 7.38 5.73
CA ALA A 132 13.82 6.92 6.34
C ALA A 132 13.60 5.41 6.13
N GLN A 133 13.84 4.91 4.92
CA GLN A 133 13.73 3.49 4.60
C GLN A 133 14.71 2.66 5.44
N ILE A 134 15.98 3.09 5.57
CA ILE A 134 16.98 2.41 6.41
C ILE A 134 16.54 2.34 7.87
N LEU A 135 15.93 3.40 8.39
CA LEU A 135 15.43 3.41 9.77
C LEU A 135 14.27 2.46 10.01
N LEU A 136 13.45 2.21 8.98
CA LEU A 136 12.26 1.36 9.02
C LEU A 136 12.54 -0.11 8.69
N MET A 137 13.72 -0.47 8.19
CA MET A 137 14.06 -1.87 7.94
C MET A 137 14.20 -2.63 9.28
N PRO A 138 13.60 -3.83 9.40
CA PRO A 138 13.84 -4.70 10.55
C PRO A 138 15.33 -5.13 10.56
N LYS A 139 15.93 -5.13 11.75
CA LYS A 139 17.29 -5.62 11.98
C LYS A 139 17.36 -7.14 11.94
#